data_AF-A0A4Q3N5G7-F1
#
_entry.id   AF-A0A4Q3N5G7-F1
#
_cell.length_a   1.000
_cell.length_b   1.000
_cell.length_c   1.000
_cell.angle_alpha   90.00
_cell.angle_beta   90.00
_cell.angle_gamma   90.00
#
_symmetry.space_group_name_H-M   'P 1'
#
loop_
_entity.id
_entity.type
_entity.pdbx_description
1 polymer ?
#
loop_
_entity_poly.entity_id
_entity_poly.type
_entity_poly.pdbx_seq_one_letter_code
_entity_poly.pdbx_strand_id
1 'polypeptide(L)'
;YGTAFQLRQRPGIEVVGLTSAANKAFCESLGCYSRVLAYEELEQLRADAACVYIDFAGNAGLRRSIHTRFANLKYSCSIGGTHVEQLGGGKDLPGPRATLFFAPAQIKKRNTDWGAAQLGQRLVAAWQAFSAKVGDAAAPWLQVRTHHGADAVQAAYAQVLAGRGDPREGHMLSLSKK
;
A
#
# COMPACT_ATOMS: atom_id res chain seq x y z
N TYR A 1 -2.36 -1.64 2.90
CA TYR A 1 -3.24 -0.59 3.47
C TYR A 1 -2.73 0.08 4.76
N GLY A 2 -1.61 -0.34 5.38
CA GLY A 2 -1.09 0.32 6.60
C GLY A 2 -0.72 1.81 6.45
N THR A 3 -0.17 2.22 5.30
CA THR A 3 0.11 3.64 5.03
C THR A 3 -1.16 4.48 4.99
N ALA A 4 -2.22 4.00 4.35
CA ALA A 4 -3.50 4.70 4.31
C ALA A 4 -4.10 4.87 5.72
N PHE A 5 -4.05 3.81 6.53
CA PHE A 5 -4.45 3.86 7.94
C PHE A 5 -3.70 4.95 8.74
N GLN A 6 -2.38 5.06 8.57
CA GLN A 6 -1.60 6.11 9.24
C GLN A 6 -1.88 7.51 8.69
N LEU A 7 -2.13 7.65 7.39
CA LEU A 7 -2.46 8.94 6.79
C LEU A 7 -3.84 9.42 7.21
N ARG A 8 -4.83 8.53 7.31
CA ARG A 8 -6.21 8.89 7.67
C ARG A 8 -6.34 9.52 9.06
N GLN A 9 -5.39 9.25 9.94
CA GLN A 9 -5.30 9.85 11.28
C GLN A 9 -4.79 11.29 11.27
N ARG A 10 -4.30 11.81 10.13
CA ARG A 10 -3.79 13.17 10.00
C ARG A 10 -4.94 14.11 9.59
N PRO A 11 -5.17 15.22 10.30
CA PRO A 11 -6.17 16.20 9.90
C PRO A 11 -5.73 16.93 8.62
N GLY A 12 -6.70 17.39 7.84
CA GLY A 12 -6.47 18.26 6.69
C GLY A 12 -5.93 17.57 5.43
N ILE A 13 -5.93 16.24 5.38
CA ILE A 13 -5.59 15.50 4.14
C ILE A 13 -6.72 14.55 3.72
N GLU A 14 -6.93 14.49 2.41
CA GLU A 14 -7.76 13.47 1.77
C GLU A 14 -6.88 12.28 1.39
N VAL A 15 -7.29 11.06 1.78
CA VAL A 15 -6.55 9.83 1.45
C VAL A 15 -7.32 9.08 0.36
N VAL A 16 -6.84 9.18 -0.89
CA VAL A 16 -7.43 8.49 -2.03
C VAL A 16 -6.70 7.17 -2.26
N GLY A 17 -7.43 6.05 -2.26
CA GLY A 17 -6.91 4.76 -2.70
C GLY A 17 -7.06 4.60 -4.20
N LEU A 18 -5.97 4.29 -4.91
CA LEU A 18 -6.01 3.90 -6.32
C LEU A 18 -5.74 2.40 -6.43
N THR A 19 -6.61 1.66 -7.09
CA THR A 19 -6.51 0.19 -7.22
C THR A 19 -7.12 -0.31 -8.53
N SER A 20 -7.05 -1.61 -8.81
CA SER A 20 -7.77 -2.20 -9.95
C SER A 20 -9.28 -2.25 -9.68
N ALA A 21 -10.10 -2.22 -10.74
CA ALA A 21 -11.55 -2.35 -10.61
C ALA A 21 -11.97 -3.57 -9.75
N ALA A 22 -11.31 -4.71 -9.92
CA ALA A 22 -11.57 -5.93 -9.16
C ALA A 22 -11.32 -5.79 -7.64
N ASN A 23 -10.39 -4.91 -7.24
CA ASN A 23 -10.03 -4.70 -5.83
C ASN A 23 -10.72 -3.48 -5.20
N LYS A 24 -11.49 -2.69 -5.97
CA LYS A 24 -12.11 -1.45 -5.50
C LYS A 24 -12.99 -1.68 -4.27
N ALA A 25 -13.94 -2.61 -4.35
CA ALA A 25 -14.86 -2.93 -3.25
C ALA A 25 -14.14 -3.41 -1.98
N PHE A 26 -13.08 -4.22 -2.14
CA PHE A 26 -12.24 -4.61 -1.00
C PHE A 26 -11.58 -3.39 -0.37
N CYS A 27 -10.92 -2.53 -1.16
CA CYS A 27 -10.26 -1.35 -0.63
C CYS A 27 -11.24 -0.38 0.07
N GLU A 28 -12.45 -0.21 -0.47
CA GLU A 28 -13.51 0.61 0.15
C GLU A 28 -13.91 0.07 1.52
N SER A 29 -14.11 -1.25 1.61
CA SER A 29 -14.51 -1.92 2.85
C SER A 29 -13.51 -1.76 4.00
N LEU A 30 -12.25 -1.41 3.71
CA LEU A 30 -11.24 -1.17 4.74
C LEU A 30 -11.55 0.10 5.55
N GLY A 31 -12.32 1.05 5.00
CA GLY A 31 -12.72 2.27 5.72
C GLY A 31 -11.56 3.21 6.10
N CYS A 32 -10.33 2.93 5.64
CA CYS A 32 -9.15 3.74 5.92
C CYS A 32 -8.79 4.74 4.80
N TYR A 33 -9.64 4.83 3.78
CA TYR A 33 -9.56 5.80 2.70
C TYR A 33 -10.70 6.82 2.81
N SER A 34 -10.47 8.05 2.35
CA SER A 34 -11.54 9.02 2.14
C SER A 34 -12.41 8.63 0.96
N ARG A 35 -11.80 8.06 -0.08
CA ARG A 35 -12.45 7.45 -1.25
C ARG A 35 -11.49 6.46 -1.91
N VAL A 36 -12.04 5.53 -2.67
CA VAL A 36 -11.27 4.60 -3.49
C VAL A 36 -11.71 4.77 -4.95
N LEU A 37 -10.74 4.85 -5.84
CA LEU A 37 -10.94 4.93 -7.28
C LEU A 37 -10.21 3.76 -7.94
N ALA A 38 -10.80 3.22 -8.99
CA ALA A 38 -10.10 2.39 -9.94
C ALA A 38 -9.07 3.23 -10.70
N TYR A 39 -8.05 2.59 -11.28
CA TYR A 39 -7.02 3.30 -12.04
C TYR A 39 -7.60 4.09 -13.22
N GLU A 40 -8.67 3.60 -13.82
CA GLU A 40 -9.39 4.20 -14.94
C GLU A 40 -10.19 5.45 -14.52
N GLU A 41 -10.50 5.59 -13.23
CA GLU A 41 -11.29 6.68 -12.67
C GLU A 41 -10.43 7.88 -12.24
N LEU A 42 -9.16 7.90 -12.61
CA LEU A 42 -8.22 8.94 -12.20
C LEU A 42 -8.69 10.37 -12.57
N GLU A 43 -9.49 10.48 -13.62
CA GLU A 43 -10.05 11.75 -14.07
C GLU A 43 -11.03 12.42 -13.09
N GLN A 44 -11.58 11.66 -12.14
CA GLN A 44 -12.43 12.20 -11.07
C GLN A 44 -11.63 13.03 -10.06
N LEU A 45 -10.29 12.95 -10.07
CA LEU A 45 -9.42 13.80 -9.28
C LEU A 45 -9.14 15.11 -10.00
N ARG A 46 -9.26 16.20 -9.25
CA ARG A 46 -8.89 17.55 -9.68
C ARG A 46 -7.41 17.62 -10.04
N ALA A 47 -7.11 17.90 -11.30
CA ALA A 47 -5.74 17.95 -11.83
C ALA A 47 -4.88 19.08 -11.24
N ASP A 48 -5.52 20.15 -10.75
CA ASP A 48 -4.89 21.33 -10.13
C ASP A 48 -4.62 21.18 -8.62
N ALA A 49 -5.20 20.16 -7.99
CA ALA A 49 -5.08 19.94 -6.56
C ALA A 49 -3.63 19.63 -6.16
N ALA A 50 -3.16 20.27 -5.08
CA ALA A 50 -1.88 19.93 -4.48
C ALA A 50 -1.95 18.50 -3.92
N CYS A 51 -1.12 17.60 -4.44
CA CYS A 51 -1.18 16.20 -4.06
C CYS A 51 0.20 15.56 -3.90
N VAL A 52 0.22 14.42 -3.22
CA VAL A 52 1.38 13.55 -3.08
C VAL A 52 1.01 12.17 -3.61
N TYR A 53 1.89 11.60 -4.43
CA TYR A 53 1.72 10.26 -4.96
C TYR A 53 2.60 9.27 -4.19
N ILE A 54 2.01 8.15 -3.76
CA ILE A 54 2.70 7.05 -3.07
C ILE A 54 2.45 5.76 -3.86
N ASP A 55 3.48 5.30 -4.56
CA ASP A 55 3.45 4.19 -5.51
C ASP A 55 3.85 2.87 -4.83
N PHE A 56 2.84 2.05 -4.53
CA PHE A 56 3.02 0.67 -4.09
C PHE A 56 2.98 -0.33 -5.24
N ALA A 57 2.34 0.02 -6.36
CA ALA A 57 2.09 -0.90 -7.46
C ALA A 57 3.31 -1.05 -8.39
N GLY A 58 4.22 -0.06 -8.41
CA GLY A 58 5.33 -0.03 -9.36
C GLY A 58 4.88 0.12 -10.81
N ASN A 59 3.62 0.49 -11.05
CA ASN A 59 3.05 0.59 -12.39
C ASN A 59 3.54 1.86 -13.10
N ALA A 60 4.47 1.69 -14.05
CA ALA A 60 5.08 2.80 -14.79
C ALA A 60 4.05 3.60 -15.62
N GLY A 61 3.04 2.93 -16.19
CA GLY A 61 1.97 3.57 -16.95
C GLY A 61 1.12 4.48 -16.05
N LEU A 62 0.68 3.97 -14.89
CA LEU A 62 -0.05 4.76 -13.90
C LEU A 62 0.80 5.94 -13.42
N ARG A 63 2.07 5.71 -13.10
CA ARG A 63 2.99 6.78 -12.70
C ARG A 63 3.07 7.88 -13.76
N ARG A 64 3.20 7.52 -15.04
CA ARG A 64 3.18 8.50 -16.14
C ARG A 64 1.87 9.29 -16.18
N SER A 65 0.72 8.62 -16.06
CA SER A 65 -0.59 9.27 -16.02
C SER A 65 -0.72 10.25 -14.84
N ILE A 66 -0.26 9.86 -13.65
CA ILE A 66 -0.21 10.74 -12.46
C ILE A 66 0.64 11.98 -12.75
N HIS A 67 1.91 11.79 -13.15
CA HIS A 67 2.83 12.91 -13.37
C HIS A 67 2.32 13.86 -14.45
N THR A 68 1.75 13.33 -15.53
CA THR A 68 1.23 14.13 -16.65
C THR A 68 -0.03 14.90 -16.27
N ARG A 69 -0.92 14.29 -15.48
CA ARG A 69 -2.22 14.88 -15.13
C ARG A 69 -2.09 15.95 -14.04
N PHE A 70 -1.34 15.68 -12.97
CA PHE A 70 -1.34 16.53 -11.79
C PHE A 70 -0.24 17.58 -11.85
N ALA A 71 -0.58 18.77 -12.37
CA ALA A 71 0.35 19.90 -12.50
C ALA A 71 0.90 20.39 -11.15
N ASN A 72 0.18 20.12 -10.06
CA ASN A 72 0.55 20.53 -8.70
C ASN A 72 1.01 19.33 -7.83
N LEU A 73 1.56 18.29 -8.45
CA LEU A 73 2.16 17.15 -7.75
C LEU A 73 3.36 17.62 -6.91
N LYS A 74 3.25 17.54 -5.58
CA LYS A 74 4.27 18.03 -4.63
C LYS A 74 5.34 17.00 -4.32
N TYR A 75 5.01 15.71 -4.38
CA TYR A 75 5.95 14.64 -4.11
C TYR A 75 5.52 13.34 -4.79
N SER A 76 6.50 12.57 -5.28
CA SER A 76 6.30 11.26 -5.88
C SER A 76 7.19 10.26 -5.16
N CYS A 77 6.59 9.29 -4.47
CA CYS A 77 7.26 8.32 -3.61
C CYS A 77 7.10 6.92 -4.19
N SER A 78 8.19 6.20 -4.44
CA SER A 78 8.17 4.81 -4.88
C SER A 78 8.47 3.90 -3.70
N ILE A 79 7.52 3.04 -3.30
CA ILE A 79 7.71 2.04 -2.24
C ILE A 79 8.07 0.67 -2.83
N GLY A 80 7.38 0.28 -3.91
CA GLY A 80 7.65 -0.96 -4.64
C GLY A 80 8.84 -0.80 -5.58
N GLY A 81 9.86 -1.65 -5.41
CA GLY A 81 11.12 -1.55 -6.14
C GLY A 81 12.08 -2.70 -5.87
N THR A 82 11.56 -3.93 -5.79
CA THR A 82 12.38 -5.15 -5.66
C THR A 82 13.27 -5.42 -6.89
N HIS A 83 13.03 -4.73 -8.01
CA HIS A 83 13.93 -4.65 -9.15
C HIS A 83 14.50 -3.24 -9.29
N VAL A 84 15.74 -3.05 -8.81
CA VAL A 84 16.50 -1.80 -8.92
C VAL A 84 16.63 -1.35 -10.40
N GLU A 85 16.59 -2.30 -11.34
CA GLU A 85 16.69 -2.05 -12.78
C GLU A 85 15.44 -1.38 -13.39
N GLN A 86 14.23 -1.61 -12.83
CA GLN A 86 13.00 -0.96 -13.30
C GLN A 86 12.74 0.42 -12.66
N LEU A 87 13.60 0.86 -11.73
CA LEU A 87 13.59 2.25 -11.23
C LEU A 87 13.90 3.29 -12.33
N GLY A 88 14.33 2.84 -13.52
CA GLY A 88 14.57 3.65 -14.70
C GLY A 88 13.32 4.22 -15.39
N GLY A 89 12.11 3.82 -15.00
CA GLY A 89 10.85 4.28 -15.63
C GLY A 89 10.50 5.77 -15.42
N GLY A 90 11.42 6.56 -14.87
CA GLY A 90 11.24 7.99 -14.57
C GLY A 90 11.91 8.96 -15.54
N LYS A 91 12.54 8.49 -16.64
CA LYS A 91 13.05 9.42 -17.66
C LYS A 91 11.86 10.21 -18.25
N ASP A 92 12.00 11.53 -18.23
CA ASP A 92 11.09 12.51 -18.84
C ASP A 92 9.66 12.56 -18.27
N LEU A 93 9.49 12.23 -16.97
CA LEU A 93 8.23 12.50 -16.28
C LEU A 93 8.17 13.97 -15.83
N PRO A 94 7.07 14.70 -16.10
CA PRO A 94 6.88 16.06 -15.57
C PRO A 94 6.73 16.06 -14.04
N GLY A 95 7.01 17.21 -13.43
CA GLY A 95 6.88 17.38 -11.98
C GLY A 95 8.02 16.75 -11.18
N PRO A 96 7.80 16.43 -9.89
CA PRO A 96 8.85 15.97 -8.99
C PRO A 96 9.37 14.59 -9.38
N ARG A 97 10.68 14.35 -9.26
CA ARG A 97 11.25 13.02 -9.49
C ARG A 97 10.67 11.99 -8.51
N ALA A 98 10.33 10.81 -9.04
CA ALA A 98 9.95 9.67 -8.21
C ALA A 98 11.11 9.27 -7.29
N THR A 99 10.90 9.38 -5.97
CA THR A 99 11.90 9.15 -4.94
C THR A 99 11.68 7.79 -4.30
N LEU A 100 12.69 6.93 -4.30
CA LEU A 100 12.61 5.63 -3.64
C LEU A 100 12.49 5.82 -2.12
N PHE A 101 11.50 5.18 -1.51
CA PHE A 101 11.41 5.06 -0.07
C PHE A 101 12.34 3.96 0.42
N PHE A 102 13.46 4.36 1.00
CA PHE A 102 14.37 3.44 1.66
C PHE A 102 14.13 3.46 3.17
N ALA A 103 13.44 2.45 3.69
CA ALA A 103 13.05 2.37 5.09
C ALA A 103 14.23 2.57 6.08
N PRO A 104 15.43 1.99 5.86
CA PRO A 104 16.57 2.23 6.74
C PRO A 104 16.99 3.70 6.83
N ALA A 105 16.96 4.44 5.71
CA ALA A 105 17.27 5.87 5.73
C ALA A 105 16.23 6.67 6.53
N GLN A 106 14.95 6.28 6.46
CA GLN A 106 13.90 6.92 7.24
C GLN A 106 14.02 6.60 8.74
N ILE A 107 14.38 5.36 9.11
CA ILE A 107 14.68 4.99 10.49
C ILE A 107 15.85 5.82 11.02
N LYS A 108 16.96 5.90 10.27
CA LYS A 108 18.13 6.72 10.64
C LYS A 108 17.72 8.18 10.87
N LYS A 109 16.98 8.77 9.93
CA LYS A 109 16.46 10.13 10.06
C LYS A 109 15.61 10.32 11.31
N ARG A 110 14.66 9.41 11.59
CA ARG A 110 13.78 9.54 12.77
C ARG A 110 14.49 9.27 14.09
N ASN A 111 15.54 8.46 14.10
CA ASN A 111 16.42 8.36 15.26
C ASN A 111 17.14 9.69 15.52
N THR A 112 17.61 10.39 14.49
CA THR A 112 18.21 11.73 14.64
C THR A 112 17.18 12.77 15.08
N ASP A 113 15.98 12.77 14.48
CA ASP A 113 14.95 13.80 14.75
C ASP A 113 14.30 13.64 16.14
N TRP A 114 14.08 12.39 16.59
CA TRP A 114 13.23 12.09 17.76
C TRP A 114 13.94 11.28 18.85
N GLY A 115 15.09 10.67 18.54
CA GLY A 115 15.72 9.67 19.39
C GLY A 115 15.09 8.28 19.26
N ALA A 116 15.90 7.25 19.53
CA ALA A 116 15.51 5.84 19.34
C ALA A 116 14.32 5.42 20.24
N ALA A 117 14.28 5.89 21.48
CA ALA A 117 13.21 5.58 22.42
C ALA A 117 11.85 6.10 21.92
N GLN A 118 11.79 7.36 21.49
CA GLN A 118 10.55 7.96 20.98
C GLN A 118 10.11 7.32 19.65
N LEU A 119 11.05 7.02 18.75
CA LEU A 119 10.74 6.29 17.53
C LEU A 119 10.14 4.92 17.84
N GLY A 120 10.75 4.17 18.77
CA GLY A 120 10.25 2.86 19.20
C GLY A 120 8.82 2.93 19.74
N GLN A 121 8.54 3.86 20.66
CA GLN A 121 7.20 4.08 21.21
C GLN A 121 6.16 4.37 20.11
N ARG A 122 6.50 5.26 19.16
CA ARG A 122 5.61 5.61 18.04
C ARG A 122 5.33 4.42 17.12
N LEU A 123 6.36 3.61 16.82
CA LEU A 123 6.21 2.42 15.98
C LEU A 123 5.34 1.36 16.66
N VAL A 124 5.55 1.10 17.95
CA VAL A 124 4.73 0.14 18.72
C VAL A 124 3.28 0.59 18.80
N ALA A 125 3.02 1.86 19.12
CA ALA A 125 1.66 2.39 19.19
C ALA A 125 0.95 2.28 17.83
N ALA A 126 1.62 2.66 16.73
CA ALA A 126 1.08 2.54 15.38
C ALA A 126 0.81 1.07 15.01
N TRP A 127 1.71 0.15 15.36
CA TRP A 127 1.57 -1.28 15.11
C TRP A 127 0.38 -1.88 15.86
N GLN A 128 0.22 -1.53 17.14
CA GLN A 128 -0.90 -2.02 17.95
C GLN A 128 -2.24 -1.51 17.41
N ALA A 129 -2.36 -0.21 17.11
CA ALA A 129 -3.58 0.35 16.55
C ALA A 129 -3.93 -0.26 15.18
N PHE A 130 -2.93 -0.46 14.33
CA PHE A 130 -3.12 -1.10 13.03
C PHE A 130 -3.54 -2.58 13.19
N SER A 131 -2.81 -3.35 14.00
CA SER A 131 -3.10 -4.77 14.25
C SER A 131 -4.50 -4.98 14.83
N ALA A 132 -4.94 -4.11 15.74
CA ALA A 132 -6.28 -4.14 16.28
C ALA A 132 -7.36 -3.97 15.20
N LYS A 133 -7.09 -3.13 14.19
CA LYS A 133 -8.01 -2.95 13.06
C LYS A 133 -7.95 -4.06 12.03
N VAL A 134 -6.77 -4.66 11.84
CA VAL A 134 -6.59 -5.81 10.97
C VAL A 134 -7.35 -7.03 11.48
N GLY A 135 -7.27 -7.30 12.79
CA GLY A 135 -7.88 -8.44 13.46
C GLY A 135 -9.26 -8.17 14.07
N ASP A 136 -9.92 -7.06 13.73
CA ASP A 136 -11.25 -6.72 14.24
C ASP A 136 -12.26 -7.81 13.85
N ALA A 137 -12.79 -8.55 14.83
CA ALA A 137 -13.63 -9.72 14.57
C ALA A 137 -14.96 -9.37 13.86
N ALA A 138 -15.46 -8.14 14.03
CA ALA A 138 -16.70 -7.72 13.39
C ALA A 138 -16.51 -7.39 11.90
N ALA A 139 -15.31 -6.92 11.52
CA ALA A 139 -15.00 -6.54 10.14
C ALA A 139 -13.50 -6.73 9.85
N PRO A 140 -12.99 -7.98 9.80
CA PRO A 140 -11.56 -8.22 9.71
C PRO A 140 -11.02 -7.78 8.36
N TRP A 141 -9.92 -7.04 8.37
CA TRP A 141 -9.22 -6.70 7.12
C TRP A 141 -8.43 -7.88 6.58
N LEU A 142 -8.01 -8.80 7.45
CA LEU A 142 -7.28 -10.01 7.10
C LEU A 142 -7.89 -11.23 7.82
N GLN A 143 -8.13 -12.30 7.08
CA GLN A 143 -8.58 -13.59 7.55
C GLN A 143 -7.46 -14.61 7.33
N VAL A 144 -6.96 -15.19 8.42
CA VAL A 144 -5.92 -16.21 8.33
C VAL A 144 -6.54 -17.56 7.95
N ARG A 145 -6.06 -18.15 6.85
CA ARG A 145 -6.43 -19.49 6.38
C ARG A 145 -5.24 -20.42 6.55
N THR A 146 -5.38 -21.44 7.40
CA THR A 146 -4.30 -22.40 7.63
C THR A 146 -4.53 -23.68 6.83
N HIS A 147 -3.52 -24.08 6.07
CA HIS A 147 -3.53 -25.25 5.17
C HIS A 147 -2.45 -26.23 5.60
N HIS A 148 -2.79 -27.53 5.59
CA HIS A 148 -1.88 -28.61 6.00
C HIS A 148 -1.85 -29.73 4.97
N GLY A 149 -0.67 -30.27 4.73
CA GLY A 149 -0.43 -31.33 3.75
C GLY A 149 -0.20 -30.81 2.34
N ALA A 150 0.52 -31.60 1.54
CA ALA A 150 0.98 -31.22 0.20
C ALA A 150 -0.16 -30.74 -0.72
N ASP A 151 -1.29 -31.45 -0.74
CA ASP A 151 -2.41 -31.13 -1.63
C ASP A 151 -3.03 -29.76 -1.32
N ALA A 152 -3.24 -29.45 -0.03
CA ALA A 152 -3.80 -28.17 0.39
C ALA A 152 -2.84 -27.00 0.10
N VAL A 153 -1.54 -27.22 0.31
CA VAL A 153 -0.49 -26.24 -0.04
C VAL A 153 -0.46 -25.98 -1.55
N GLN A 154 -0.51 -27.03 -2.37
CA GLN A 154 -0.53 -26.90 -3.82
C GLN A 154 -1.78 -26.16 -4.30
N ALA A 155 -2.95 -26.45 -3.73
CA ALA A 155 -4.20 -25.77 -4.08
C ALA A 155 -4.14 -24.26 -3.75
N ALA A 156 -3.72 -23.90 -2.53
CA ALA A 156 -3.59 -22.50 -2.13
C ALA A 156 -2.55 -21.76 -2.99
N TYR A 157 -1.41 -22.40 -3.29
CA TYR A 157 -0.40 -21.85 -4.19
C TYR A 157 -0.98 -21.58 -5.59
N ALA A 158 -1.70 -22.54 -6.18
CA ALA A 158 -2.29 -22.39 -7.50
C ALA A 158 -3.33 -21.25 -7.57
N GLN A 159 -4.09 -21.02 -6.49
CA GLN A 159 -5.03 -19.89 -6.40
C GLN A 159 -4.30 -18.54 -6.43
N VAL A 160 -3.25 -18.39 -5.62
CA VAL A 160 -2.45 -17.17 -5.56
C VAL A 160 -1.69 -16.94 -6.87
N LEU A 161 -1.07 -17.98 -7.42
CA LEU A 161 -0.35 -17.91 -8.70
C LEU A 161 -1.28 -17.48 -9.85
N ALA A 162 -2.52 -17.97 -9.87
CA ALA A 162 -3.51 -17.59 -10.86
C ALA A 162 -4.08 -16.17 -10.67
N GLY A 163 -3.67 -15.43 -9.64
CA GLY A 163 -4.20 -14.10 -9.31
C GLY A 163 -5.67 -14.13 -8.86
N ARG A 164 -6.14 -15.27 -8.35
CA ARG A 164 -7.54 -15.48 -7.91
C ARG A 164 -7.70 -15.52 -6.39
N GLY A 165 -6.67 -15.13 -5.65
CA GLY A 165 -6.75 -15.04 -4.19
C GLY A 165 -7.68 -13.90 -3.75
N ASP A 166 -8.52 -14.16 -2.74
CA ASP A 166 -9.25 -13.10 -2.06
C ASP A 166 -8.24 -12.20 -1.32
N PRO A 167 -8.21 -10.88 -1.55
CA PRO A 167 -7.28 -9.98 -0.89
C PRO A 167 -7.45 -9.90 0.64
N ARG A 168 -8.54 -10.44 1.19
CA ARG A 168 -8.73 -10.63 2.64
C ARG A 168 -8.01 -11.84 3.18
N GLU A 169 -7.66 -12.83 2.36
CA GLU A 169 -7.13 -14.09 2.86
C GLU A 169 -5.60 -14.07 2.96
N GLY A 170 -5.11 -14.34 4.16
CA GLY A 170 -3.70 -14.63 4.43
C GLY A 170 -3.51 -16.13 4.59
N HIS A 171 -2.76 -16.76 3.68
CA HIS A 171 -2.55 -18.21 3.70
C HIS A 171 -1.33 -18.58 4.55
N MET A 172 -1.55 -19.41 5.58
CA MET A 172 -0.50 -20.07 6.37
C MET A 172 -0.38 -21.52 5.89
N LEU A 173 0.78 -21.90 5.37
CA LEU A 173 0.98 -23.16 4.67
C LEU A 173 1.95 -24.06 5.44
N SER A 174 1.55 -25.30 5.70
CA SER A 174 2.44 -26.34 6.24
C SER A 174 2.37 -27.61 5.39
N LEU A 175 3.52 -28.18 5.06
CA LEU A 175 3.60 -29.49 4.39
C LEU A 175 3.35 -30.67 5.36
N SER A 176 3.35 -30.41 6.68
CA SER A 176 3.05 -31.45 7.66
C SER A 176 1.59 -31.91 7.58
N LYS A 177 1.35 -33.21 7.81
CA LYS A 177 0.00 -33.72 8.08
C LYS A 177 -0.46 -33.19 9.45
N LYS A 178 -1.76 -32.91 9.60
CA LYS A 178 -2.38 -32.51 10.88
C LYS A 178 -2.34 -33.64 11.88
#